data_AF-A0A936N8Y8-F1
#
_entry.id   AF-A0A936N8Y8-F1
#
_cell.length_a   1.000
_cell.length_b   1.000
_cell.length_c   1.000
_cell.angle_alpha   90.00
_cell.angle_beta   90.00
_cell.angle_gamma   90.00
#
_symmetry.space_group_name_H-M   'P 1'
#
loop_
_entity.id
_entity.type
_entity.pdbx_description
1 polymer ?
#
loop_
_entity_poly.entity_id
_entity_poly.type
_entity_poly.pdbx_seq_one_letter_code
_entity_poly.pdbx_strand_id
1 'polypeptide(L)'
;MTIGAREALDRLRAALDAGELDPDLEALHVDLMSAFGSVARRHSDANSEPADLDIGVRFDGPVRLLEVVNLLVDTTGYDNIDVAVVTGEHPVLDAEAMGGIPLYERVSGAFAEAQMAAIGHLWDTAKFRELDRKLLAR
;
A
#
# COMPACT_ATOMS: atom_id res chain seq x y z
N MET A 1 -21.02 14.61 6.28
CA MET A 1 -19.74 14.48 7.02
C MET A 1 -18.77 13.85 6.06
N THR A 2 -17.70 14.56 5.70
CA THR A 2 -16.57 13.97 4.98
C THR A 2 -15.80 13.10 5.96
N ILE A 3 -15.60 11.83 5.61
CA ILE A 3 -14.83 10.90 6.42
C ILE A 3 -13.33 11.19 6.26
N GLY A 4 -12.55 10.94 7.32
CA GLY A 4 -11.10 11.10 7.29
C GLY A 4 -10.38 9.84 6.81
N ALA A 5 -9.10 9.97 6.44
CA ALA A 5 -8.28 8.85 5.97
C ALA A 5 -8.11 7.75 7.04
N ARG A 6 -8.05 8.09 8.34
CA ARG A 6 -8.01 7.07 9.40
C ARG A 6 -9.31 6.29 9.51
N GLU A 7 -10.44 6.99 9.43
CA GLU A 7 -11.76 6.36 9.43
C GLU A 7 -11.94 5.45 8.21
N ALA A 8 -11.46 5.88 7.03
CA ALA A 8 -11.44 5.07 5.82
C ALA A 8 -10.62 3.79 5.99
N LEU A 9 -9.43 3.88 6.58
CA LEU A 9 -8.58 2.73 6.90
C LEU A 9 -9.28 1.76 7.87
N ASP A 10 -9.92 2.27 8.92
CA ASP A 10 -10.64 1.43 9.90
C ASP A 10 -11.80 0.67 9.25
N ARG A 11 -12.54 1.32 8.34
CA ARG A 11 -13.62 0.67 7.55
C ARG A 11 -13.07 -0.41 6.62
N LEU A 12 -11.98 -0.10 5.91
CA LEU A 12 -11.33 -1.07 5.02
C LEU A 12 -10.86 -2.31 5.79
N ARG A 13 -10.24 -2.10 6.97
CA ARG A 13 -9.82 -3.20 7.85
C ARG A 13 -11.00 -4.03 8.34
N ALA A 14 -12.09 -3.39 8.75
CA ALA A 14 -13.27 -4.11 9.20
C ALA A 14 -13.87 -4.99 8.08
N ALA A 15 -13.93 -4.49 6.84
CA ALA A 15 -14.42 -5.26 5.69
C ALA A 15 -13.49 -6.44 5.35
N LEU A 16 -12.17 -6.24 5.42
CA LEU A 16 -11.18 -7.29 5.21
C LEU A 16 -11.20 -8.35 6.32
N ASP A 17 -11.27 -7.94 7.59
CA ASP A 17 -11.37 -8.84 8.74
C ASP A 17 -12.66 -9.68 8.70
N ALA A 18 -13.72 -9.15 8.09
CA ALA A 18 -14.98 -9.85 7.84
C ALA A 18 -14.95 -10.75 6.58
N GLY A 19 -13.89 -10.69 5.77
CA GLY A 19 -13.77 -11.43 4.50
C GLY A 19 -14.71 -10.93 3.41
N GLU A 20 -15.25 -9.72 3.54
CA GLU A 20 -16.26 -9.18 2.61
C GLU A 20 -15.66 -8.87 1.23
N LEU A 21 -14.36 -8.57 1.19
CA LEU A 21 -13.65 -8.17 -0.04
C LEU A 21 -12.89 -9.31 -0.72
N ASP A 22 -12.75 -10.47 -0.06
CA ASP A 22 -11.92 -11.58 -0.59
C ASP A 22 -12.32 -11.99 -2.02
N PRO A 23 -13.61 -12.19 -2.35
CA PRO A 23 -14.01 -12.58 -3.70
C PRO A 23 -13.66 -11.52 -4.76
N ASP A 24 -13.81 -10.25 -4.43
CA ASP A 24 -13.49 -9.14 -5.33
C ASP A 24 -11.98 -9.01 -5.52
N LEU A 25 -11.20 -9.09 -4.44
CA LEU A 25 -9.73 -9.05 -4.49
C LEU A 25 -9.15 -10.22 -5.29
N GLU A 26 -9.69 -11.44 -5.11
CA GLU A 26 -9.32 -12.61 -5.92
C GLU A 26 -9.65 -12.41 -7.40
N ALA A 27 -10.86 -11.93 -7.72
CA ALA A 27 -11.27 -11.66 -9.10
C ALA A 27 -10.45 -10.54 -9.77
N LEU A 28 -9.91 -9.62 -8.97
CA LEU A 28 -9.02 -8.56 -9.40
C LEU A 28 -7.54 -8.95 -9.42
N HIS A 29 -7.20 -10.21 -9.09
CA HIS A 29 -5.84 -10.72 -9.01
C HIS A 29 -4.95 -10.03 -7.96
N VAL A 30 -5.55 -9.42 -6.94
CA VAL A 30 -4.79 -8.83 -5.82
C VAL A 30 -4.34 -9.97 -4.91
N ASP A 31 -3.03 -10.06 -4.68
CA ASP A 31 -2.46 -11.08 -3.79
C ASP A 31 -1.89 -10.51 -2.49
N LEU A 32 -1.51 -9.24 -2.48
CA LEU A 32 -1.14 -8.48 -1.27
C LEU A 32 -1.77 -7.09 -1.25
N MET A 33 -2.11 -6.61 -0.06
CA MET A 33 -2.50 -5.21 0.20
C MET A 33 -1.86 -4.70 1.49
N SER A 34 -1.48 -3.43 1.50
CA SER A 34 -0.90 -2.72 2.64
C SER A 34 -1.41 -1.28 2.71
N ALA A 35 -1.49 -0.71 3.90
CA ALA A 35 -1.60 0.75 4.09
C ALA A 35 -0.23 1.30 4.48
N PHE A 36 0.23 2.37 3.83
CA PHE A 36 1.53 2.97 4.11
C PHE A 36 1.42 4.48 4.31
N GLY A 37 2.54 5.19 4.22
CA GLY A 37 2.53 6.64 4.24
C GLY A 37 2.04 7.25 5.56
N SER A 38 1.26 8.32 5.47
CA SER A 38 0.92 9.16 6.62
C SER A 38 -0.02 8.49 7.62
N VAL A 39 -0.90 7.58 7.15
CA VAL A 39 -1.80 6.78 8.00
C VAL A 39 -1.05 5.73 8.84
N ALA A 40 0.09 5.21 8.34
CA ALA A 40 0.87 4.17 9.00
C ALA A 40 1.89 4.70 10.03
N ARG A 41 2.18 6.01 10.03
CA ARG A 41 3.15 6.63 10.95
C ARG A 41 2.59 6.72 12.37
N ARG A 42 3.29 6.10 13.33
CA ARG A 42 2.97 6.15 14.78
C ARG A 42 3.40 7.45 15.48
N HIS A 43 4.20 8.30 14.82
CA HIS A 43 4.92 9.42 15.45
C HIS A 43 4.71 10.81 14.79
N SER A 44 3.92 10.93 13.73
CA SER A 44 3.38 12.25 13.37
C SER A 44 2.49 12.73 14.51
N ASP A 45 2.49 14.03 14.81
CA ASP A 45 1.65 14.65 15.84
C ASP A 45 0.31 13.93 15.89
N ALA A 46 0.03 13.21 16.98
CA ALA A 46 -1.10 12.28 17.09
C ALA A 46 -2.48 12.95 16.85
N ASN A 47 -2.48 14.27 16.69
CA ASN A 47 -3.61 15.13 16.42
C ASN A 47 -3.71 15.59 14.95
N SER A 48 -2.76 15.28 14.07
CA SER A 48 -2.87 15.61 12.64
C SER A 48 -3.55 14.47 11.90
N GLU A 49 -4.70 14.78 11.30
CA GLU A 49 -5.39 13.87 10.39
C GLU A 49 -4.53 13.69 9.12
N PRO A 50 -4.29 12.45 8.66
CA PRO A 50 -3.67 12.17 7.38
C PRO A 50 -4.47 12.80 6.24
N ALA A 51 -3.79 13.35 5.23
CA ALA A 51 -4.45 14.01 4.12
C ALA A 51 -5.13 13.01 3.17
N ASP A 52 -4.49 11.87 2.96
CA ASP A 52 -4.78 10.81 2.00
C ASP A 52 -4.66 9.43 2.65
N LEU A 53 -5.16 8.42 1.95
CA LEU A 53 -4.99 7.01 2.30
C LEU A 53 -4.10 6.34 1.25
N ASP A 54 -2.83 6.14 1.58
CA ASP A 54 -1.86 5.44 0.74
C ASP A 54 -2.03 3.91 0.86
N ILE A 55 -2.36 3.23 -0.25
CA ILE A 55 -2.54 1.78 -0.32
C ILE A 55 -1.57 1.14 -1.31
N GLY A 56 -0.77 0.20 -0.84
CA GLY A 56 0.13 -0.59 -1.69
C GLY A 56 -0.54 -1.91 -2.07
N VAL A 57 -0.61 -2.23 -3.35
CA VAL A 57 -1.20 -3.47 -3.88
C VAL A 57 -0.22 -4.24 -4.75
N ARG A 58 -0.22 -5.56 -4.63
CA ARG A 58 0.46 -6.45 -5.58
C ARG A 58 -0.57 -7.30 -6.32
N PHE A 59 -0.29 -7.55 -7.59
CA PHE A 59 -1.10 -8.42 -8.43
C PHE A 59 -0.33 -9.70 -8.79
N ASP A 60 -1.01 -10.84 -8.79
CA ASP A 60 -0.47 -12.11 -9.31
C ASP A 60 -0.89 -12.38 -10.79
N GLY A 61 -1.62 -11.44 -11.37
CA GLY A 61 -2.18 -11.49 -12.71
C GLY A 61 -2.17 -10.12 -13.39
N PRO A 62 -3.08 -9.89 -14.35
CA PRO A 62 -3.23 -8.58 -14.98
C PRO A 62 -3.46 -7.47 -13.95
N VAL A 63 -2.83 -6.31 -14.16
CA VAL A 63 -3.04 -5.15 -13.30
C VAL A 63 -4.46 -4.58 -13.53
N ARG A 64 -5.25 -4.51 -12.46
CA ARG A 64 -6.65 -4.02 -12.44
C ARG A 64 -6.80 -2.78 -11.55
N LEU A 65 -5.90 -1.81 -11.73
CA LEU A 65 -5.74 -0.68 -10.81
C LEU A 65 -7.01 0.16 -10.65
N LEU A 66 -7.71 0.45 -11.76
CA LEU A 66 -8.92 1.28 -11.71
C LEU A 66 -10.05 0.59 -10.94
N GLU A 67 -10.22 -0.71 -11.13
CA GLU A 67 -11.22 -1.50 -10.41
C GLU A 67 -10.87 -1.61 -8.92
N VAL A 68 -9.59 -1.73 -8.57
CA VAL A 68 -9.15 -1.69 -7.17
C VAL A 68 -9.45 -0.35 -6.52
N VAL A 69 -9.19 0.77 -7.21
CA VAL A 69 -9.52 2.11 -6.71
C VAL A 69 -11.03 2.23 -6.48
N ASN A 70 -11.85 1.81 -7.44
CA ASN A 70 -13.31 1.86 -7.28
C ASN A 70 -13.78 1.00 -6.10
N LEU A 71 -13.26 -0.21 -5.95
CA LEU A 71 -13.58 -1.10 -4.82
C LEU A 71 -13.24 -0.43 -3.48
N LEU A 72 -12.07 0.20 -3.37
CA LEU A 72 -11.63 0.93 -2.18
C LEU A 72 -12.54 2.12 -1.87
N VAL A 73 -12.91 2.92 -2.87
CA VAL A 73 -13.80 4.06 -2.71
C VAL A 73 -15.20 3.60 -2.28
N ASP A 74 -15.74 2.57 -2.92
CA ASP A 74 -17.06 2.03 -2.61
C ASP A 74 -17.12 1.42 -1.20
N THR A 75 -16.06 0.73 -0.78
CA THR A 75 -15.95 0.11 0.55
C THR A 75 -15.84 1.16 1.65
N THR A 76 -14.99 2.16 1.45
CA THR A 76 -14.67 3.12 2.51
C THR A 76 -15.61 4.32 2.53
N GLY A 77 -16.12 4.73 1.36
CA GLY A 77 -16.78 6.00 1.12
C GLY A 77 -15.80 7.19 1.03
N TYR A 78 -14.51 6.92 0.83
CA TYR A 78 -13.43 7.92 0.81
C TYR A 78 -12.79 7.97 -0.59
N ASP A 79 -12.63 9.16 -1.15
CA ASP A 79 -12.15 9.38 -2.51
C ASP A 79 -10.66 9.73 -2.60
N ASN A 80 -10.06 10.26 -1.53
CA ASN A 80 -8.65 10.65 -1.51
C ASN A 80 -7.72 9.46 -1.17
N ILE A 81 -7.77 8.43 -2.02
CA ILE A 81 -7.00 7.20 -1.89
C ILE A 81 -5.93 7.13 -2.98
N ASP A 82 -4.68 7.04 -2.59
CA ASP A 82 -3.54 6.87 -3.49
C ASP A 82 -3.13 5.41 -3.53
N VAL A 83 -3.20 4.78 -4.71
CA VAL A 83 -2.87 3.36 -4.88
C VAL A 83 -1.55 3.19 -5.61
N ALA A 84 -0.61 2.54 -4.94
CA ALA A 84 0.70 2.16 -5.48
C ALA A 84 0.73 0.69 -5.86
N VAL A 85 1.17 0.39 -7.10
CA VAL A 85 1.38 -0.99 -7.54
C VAL A 85 2.79 -1.43 -7.18
N VAL A 86 2.88 -2.46 -6.33
CA VAL A 86 4.14 -3.09 -5.93
C VAL A 86 4.56 -4.08 -7.00
N THR A 87 5.61 -3.74 -7.74
CA THR A 87 6.09 -4.54 -8.88
C THR A 87 7.44 -5.23 -8.59
N GLY A 88 8.16 -4.77 -7.57
CA GLY A 88 9.55 -5.17 -7.31
C GLY A 88 10.57 -4.33 -8.09
N GLU A 89 10.12 -3.47 -9.00
CA GLU A 89 10.98 -2.64 -9.88
C GLU A 89 11.20 -1.22 -9.32
N HIS A 90 10.51 -0.86 -8.23
CA HIS A 90 10.55 0.48 -7.65
C HIS A 90 11.06 0.42 -6.20
N PRO A 91 12.38 0.34 -5.97
CA PRO A 91 12.96 -0.02 -4.67
C PRO A 91 12.47 0.84 -3.50
N VAL A 92 12.21 2.13 -3.73
CA VAL A 92 11.72 3.04 -2.70
C VAL A 92 10.23 2.86 -2.46
N LEU A 93 9.42 2.89 -3.52
CA LEU A 93 7.97 2.75 -3.43
C LEU A 93 7.57 1.38 -2.86
N ASP A 94 8.21 0.31 -3.36
CA ASP A 94 7.95 -1.06 -2.91
C ASP A 94 8.29 -1.23 -1.44
N ALA A 95 9.40 -0.63 -0.98
CA ALA A 95 9.82 -0.72 0.42
C ALA A 95 8.93 0.13 1.35
N GLU A 96 8.46 1.31 0.91
CA GLU A 96 7.50 2.11 1.67
C GLU A 96 6.16 1.37 1.78
N ALA A 97 5.63 0.85 0.67
CA ALA A 97 4.38 0.09 0.64
C ALA A 97 4.47 -1.17 1.52
N MET A 98 5.47 -2.03 1.29
CA MET A 98 5.60 -3.30 2.02
C MET A 98 6.11 -3.12 3.45
N GLY A 99 6.70 -1.97 3.78
CA GLY A 99 7.05 -1.58 5.16
C GLY A 99 5.87 -1.03 5.97
N GLY A 100 4.70 -0.86 5.34
CA GLY A 100 3.48 -0.37 5.95
C GLY A 100 2.74 -1.40 6.83
N ILE A 101 1.47 -1.11 7.10
CA ILE A 101 0.54 -1.97 7.81
C ILE A 101 -0.01 -3.00 6.80
N PRO A 102 0.22 -4.32 6.99
CA PRO A 102 -0.40 -5.33 6.15
C PRO A 102 -1.91 -5.33 6.33
N LEU A 103 -2.64 -5.40 5.22
CA LEU A 103 -4.10 -5.41 5.19
C LEU A 103 -4.66 -6.74 4.66
N TYR A 104 -4.03 -7.30 3.63
CA TYR A 104 -4.47 -8.53 3.00
C TYR A 104 -3.28 -9.32 2.49
N GLU A 105 -3.30 -10.64 2.69
CA GLU A 105 -2.45 -11.59 1.99
C GLU A 105 -3.30 -12.80 1.60
N ARG A 106 -3.30 -13.15 0.31
CA ARG A 106 -4.05 -14.32 -0.17
C ARG A 106 -3.41 -15.63 0.28
N VAL A 107 -2.09 -15.66 0.37
CA VAL A 107 -1.31 -16.81 0.85
C VAL A 107 -0.55 -16.39 2.09
N SER A 108 -0.74 -17.15 3.17
CA SER A 108 -0.09 -16.84 4.44
C SER A 108 1.43 -16.77 4.30
N GLY A 109 2.02 -15.67 4.79
CA GLY A 109 3.46 -15.43 4.75
C GLY A 109 3.96 -14.74 3.47
N ALA A 110 3.13 -14.62 2.43
CA ALA A 110 3.52 -13.94 1.19
C ALA A 110 3.85 -12.46 1.44
N PHE A 111 3.21 -11.82 2.43
CA PHE A 111 3.53 -10.44 2.80
C PHE A 111 4.92 -10.33 3.41
N ALA A 112 5.29 -11.24 4.31
CA ALA A 112 6.60 -11.24 4.95
C ALA A 112 7.73 -11.44 3.93
N GLU A 113 7.53 -12.34 2.98
CA GLU A 113 8.47 -12.54 1.87
C GLU A 113 8.62 -11.28 1.00
N ALA A 114 7.50 -10.66 0.63
CA ALA A 114 7.50 -9.43 -0.16
C ALA A 114 8.20 -8.27 0.57
N GLN A 115 7.94 -8.12 1.88
CA GLN A 115 8.58 -7.12 2.72
C GLN A 115 10.11 -7.31 2.78
N MET A 116 10.57 -8.54 3.02
CA MET A 116 12.02 -8.83 3.03
C MET A 116 12.67 -8.53 1.67
N ALA A 117 12.01 -8.91 0.57
CA ALA A 117 12.50 -8.65 -0.78
C ALA A 117 12.58 -7.14 -1.08
N ALA A 118 11.53 -6.38 -0.73
CA ALA A 118 11.49 -4.94 -0.96
C ALA A 118 12.57 -4.18 -0.16
N ILE A 119 12.76 -4.52 1.12
CA ILE A 119 13.79 -3.92 1.97
C ILE A 119 15.20 -4.27 1.45
N GLY A 120 15.41 -5.54 1.05
CA GLY A 120 16.68 -5.96 0.45
C GLY A 120 16.99 -5.18 -0.82
N HIS A 121 16.02 -5.07 -1.73
CA HIS A 121 16.16 -4.32 -2.97
C HIS A 121 16.45 -2.83 -2.72
N LEU A 122 15.77 -2.21 -1.74
CA LEU A 122 16.05 -0.84 -1.31
C LEU A 122 17.51 -0.67 -0.88
N TRP A 123 18.05 -1.56 -0.06
CA TRP A 123 19.43 -1.48 0.42
C TRP A 123 20.45 -1.73 -0.69
N ASP A 124 20.23 -2.74 -1.53
CA ASP A 124 21.14 -3.10 -2.61
C ASP A 124 21.32 -1.95 -3.62
N THR A 125 20.24 -1.21 -3.87
CA THR A 125 20.24 -0.10 -4.81
C THR A 125 20.59 1.25 -4.18
N ALA A 126 20.81 1.33 -2.87
CA ALA A 126 21.06 2.57 -2.15
C ALA A 126 22.28 3.35 -2.68
N LYS A 127 23.39 2.66 -2.97
CA LYS A 127 24.60 3.29 -3.51
C LYS A 127 24.40 3.92 -4.88
N PHE A 128 23.55 3.31 -5.72
CA PHE A 128 23.26 3.80 -7.06
C PHE A 128 22.35 5.02 -7.00
N ARG A 129 21.29 4.97 -6.19
CA ARG A 129 20.42 6.14 -5.95
C ARG A 129 21.18 7.34 -5.37
N GLU A 130 22.15 7.10 -4.50
CA GLU A 130 23.01 8.17 -3.97
C GLU A 130 23.86 8.82 -5.07
N LEU A 131 24.40 8.02 -6.00
CA LEU A 131 25.15 8.53 -7.15
C LEU A 131 24.23 9.34 -8.08
N ASP A 132 23.05 8.84 -8.41
CA ASP A 132 22.07 9.55 -9.24
C ASP A 132 21.66 10.88 -8.61
N ARG A 133 21.40 10.91 -7.30
CA ARG A 133 21.09 12.15 -6.58
C ARG A 133 22.22 13.18 -6.69
N LYS A 134 23.48 12.75 -6.61
CA LYS A 134 24.65 13.65 -6.77
C LYS A 134 24.83 14.15 -8.19
N LEU A 135 24.46 13.34 -9.18
CA LEU A 135 24.53 13.73 -10.60
C LEU A 135 23.43 14.71 -10.98
N LEU A 136 22.21 14.54 -10.47
CA LEU A 136 21.06 15.41 -10.72
C LEU A 136 21.08 16.72 -9.90
N ALA A 137 21.83 16.76 -8.80
CA ALA A 137 22.00 17.96 -7.98
C ALA A 137 23.07 18.94 -8.54
N ARG A 138 23.51 18.74 -9.79
CA ARG A 138 24.43 19.63 -10.52
C ARG A 138 23.68 20.37 -11.62
#